data_AF-H5TUM8-F1
#
_entry.id   AF-H5TUM8-F1
#
_cell.length_a   1.000
_cell.length_b   1.000
_cell.length_c   1.000
_cell.angle_alpha   90.00
_cell.angle_beta   90.00
_cell.angle_gamma   90.00
#
_symmetry.space_group_name_H-M   'P 1'
#
loop_
_entity.id
_entity.type
_entity.pdbx_description
1 polymer ?
#
loop_
_entity_poly.entity_id
_entity_poly.type
_entity_poly.pdbx_seq_one_letter_code
_entity_poly.pdbx_strand_id
1 'polypeptide(L)'
;MVEAVGRGVTELGVGDHVVLTFDHCRECASCRSGHPAYCELFAALNYFGTRLDGTPTLHSGEREVHGSWFGQSSFATHAVASTRNAVKVDDRLPIEILGPLGCGLLTGAGAVLNVHRPSEGQSIGVWGIGTVGLAAVMAAKAAGCDPIIAVDPNAERLAVARKLGATHTFDPTAVSDLVWEILQLTGGLDYTIDAVGSGVVVRQALESLRSPGACATLGLHKLENEITVDQGHLLLGRTLTGVIEGDADPHRFIPELIA
;
A
#
# COMPACT_ATOMS: atom_id res chain seq x y z
N MET A 1 4.20 2.42 21.96
CA MET A 1 3.50 1.98 23.18
C MET A 1 2.52 3.07 23.61
N VAL A 2 1.35 2.71 24.12
CA VAL A 2 0.36 3.67 24.63
C VAL A 2 0.79 4.17 26.01
N GLU A 3 0.99 5.48 26.14
CA GLU A 3 1.37 6.13 27.40
C GLU A 3 0.17 6.62 28.21
N ALA A 4 -0.87 7.11 27.52
CA ALA A 4 -2.10 7.61 28.12
C ALA A 4 -3.28 7.37 27.18
N VAL A 5 -4.49 7.31 27.74
CA VAL A 5 -5.74 7.14 26.99
C VAL A 5 -6.71 8.26 27.30
N GLY A 6 -7.43 8.71 26.26
CA GLY A 6 -8.48 9.72 26.39
C GLY A 6 -9.73 9.17 27.08
N ARG A 7 -10.59 10.08 27.56
CA ARG A 7 -11.87 9.69 28.15
C ARG A 7 -12.73 8.93 27.11
N GLY A 8 -13.26 7.78 27.51
CA GLY A 8 -14.13 6.95 26.66
C GLY A 8 -13.40 5.94 25.76
N VAL A 9 -12.06 5.95 25.75
CA VAL A 9 -11.29 4.87 25.13
C VAL A 9 -11.45 3.60 25.95
N THR A 10 -11.89 2.52 25.29
CA THR A 10 -12.11 1.20 25.92
C THR A 10 -11.35 0.07 25.22
N GLU A 11 -10.98 0.24 23.95
CA GLU A 11 -10.26 -0.77 23.15
C GLU A 11 -8.74 -0.78 23.34
N LEU A 12 -8.16 0.24 23.98
CA LEU A 12 -6.72 0.35 24.25
C LEU A 12 -6.47 0.73 25.72
N GLY A 13 -5.38 0.20 26.29
CA GLY A 13 -4.90 0.52 27.63
C GLY A 13 -3.45 1.03 27.64
N VAL A 14 -3.06 1.67 28.74
CA VAL A 14 -1.65 2.06 28.98
C VAL A 14 -0.77 0.81 28.94
N GLY A 15 0.35 0.89 28.23
CA GLY A 15 1.28 -0.22 28.01
C GLY A 15 1.04 -1.01 26.72
N ASP A 16 -0.13 -0.85 26.07
CA ASP A 16 -0.40 -1.58 24.84
C ASP A 16 0.60 -1.21 23.73
N HIS A 17 1.08 -2.22 23.01
CA HIS A 17 1.84 -2.04 21.79
C HIS A 17 0.87 -1.80 20.63
N VAL A 18 1.13 -0.74 19.86
CA VAL A 18 0.27 -0.33 18.75
C VAL A 18 1.11 0.02 17.52
N VAL A 19 0.61 -0.36 16.35
CA VAL A 19 1.05 0.16 15.05
C VAL A 19 0.10 1.28 14.65
N LEU A 20 0.67 2.42 14.29
CA LEU A 20 -0.10 3.57 13.81
C LEU A 20 -0.27 3.49 12.29
N THR A 21 -1.50 3.64 11.82
CA THR A 21 -1.89 3.58 10.40
C THR A 21 -2.63 4.86 9.99
N PHE A 22 -3.26 4.89 8.81
CA PHE A 22 -4.13 5.97 8.37
C PHE A 22 -5.44 6.03 9.17
N ASP A 23 -6.00 7.23 9.32
CA ASP A 23 -7.28 7.46 9.99
C ASP A 23 -8.45 7.48 9.00
N HIS A 24 -9.62 7.10 9.50
CA HIS A 24 -10.86 6.96 8.74
C HIS A 24 -12.04 7.16 9.70
N CYS A 25 -13.19 7.62 9.22
CA CYS A 25 -14.28 8.02 10.13
C CYS A 25 -15.09 6.87 10.73
N ARG A 26 -14.92 5.62 10.26
CA ARG A 26 -15.72 4.41 10.59
C ARG A 26 -17.20 4.47 10.21
N GLU A 27 -17.73 5.65 9.91
CA GLU A 27 -19.18 5.85 9.77
C GLU A 27 -19.64 6.05 8.33
N CYS A 28 -18.82 6.55 7.40
CA CYS A 28 -19.27 6.84 6.04
C CYS A 28 -19.58 5.56 5.23
N ALA A 29 -20.15 5.71 4.03
CA ALA A 29 -20.56 4.56 3.21
C ALA A 29 -19.38 3.60 2.95
N SER A 30 -18.23 4.12 2.51
CA SER A 30 -17.02 3.33 2.26
C SER A 30 -16.52 2.62 3.52
N CYS A 31 -16.51 3.29 4.67
CA CYS A 31 -16.07 2.67 5.92
C CYS A 31 -17.01 1.52 6.31
N ARG A 32 -18.33 1.71 6.23
CA ARG A 32 -19.32 0.68 6.57
C ARG A 32 -19.32 -0.51 5.62
N SER A 33 -18.87 -0.31 4.37
CA SER A 33 -18.71 -1.39 3.39
C SER A 33 -17.35 -2.09 3.46
N GLY A 34 -16.49 -1.76 4.43
CA GLY A 34 -15.19 -2.42 4.62
C GLY A 34 -14.05 -1.83 3.78
N HIS A 35 -14.22 -0.61 3.28
CA HIS A 35 -13.26 0.11 2.42
C HIS A 35 -12.77 1.41 3.09
N PRO A 36 -12.13 1.36 4.28
CA PRO A 36 -11.78 2.56 5.03
C PRO A 36 -10.71 3.43 4.35
N ALA A 37 -9.88 2.84 3.48
CA ALA A 37 -8.92 3.57 2.66
C ALA A 37 -9.58 4.61 1.72
N TYR A 38 -10.87 4.43 1.42
CA TYR A 38 -11.68 5.33 0.59
C TYR A 38 -12.70 6.13 1.42
N CYS A 39 -12.36 6.41 2.68
CA CYS A 39 -13.18 7.22 3.57
C CYS A 39 -13.50 8.60 2.98
N GLU A 40 -14.75 9.05 3.10
CA GLU A 40 -15.17 10.39 2.64
C GLU A 40 -14.43 11.53 3.35
N LEU A 41 -13.93 11.28 4.57
CA LEU A 41 -13.13 12.21 5.36
C LEU A 41 -11.63 11.93 5.30
N PHE A 42 -11.16 11.06 4.39
CA PHE A 42 -9.75 10.62 4.35
C PHE A 42 -8.80 11.82 4.28
N ALA A 43 -9.04 12.77 3.37
CA ALA A 43 -8.17 13.94 3.21
C ALA A 43 -8.14 14.82 4.48
N ALA A 44 -9.31 15.06 5.09
CA ALA A 44 -9.40 15.88 6.29
C ALA A 44 -8.70 15.22 7.49
N LEU A 45 -8.81 13.89 7.62
CA LEU A 45 -8.22 13.14 8.73
C LEU A 45 -6.71 12.90 8.56
N ASN A 46 -6.20 12.84 7.33
CA ASN A 46 -4.83 12.40 7.07
C ASN A 46 -3.91 13.50 6.51
N TYR A 47 -4.43 14.54 5.86
CA TYR A 47 -3.60 15.50 5.12
C TYR A 47 -3.68 16.95 5.64
N PHE A 48 -4.75 17.33 6.34
CA PHE A 48 -5.03 18.75 6.60
C PHE A 48 -4.26 19.35 7.78
N GLY A 49 -3.63 18.54 8.62
CA GLY A 49 -2.75 19.08 9.66
C GLY A 49 -3.42 19.35 11.02
N THR A 50 -4.73 19.12 11.13
CA THR A 50 -5.55 19.48 12.31
C THR A 50 -6.62 18.42 12.58
N ARG A 51 -7.31 18.55 13.72
CA ARG A 51 -8.53 17.78 13.99
C ARG A 51 -9.67 18.26 13.08
N LEU A 52 -10.76 17.48 13.00
CA LEU A 52 -11.96 17.85 12.21
C LEU A 52 -12.63 19.14 12.69
N ASP A 53 -12.45 19.52 13.96
CA ASP A 53 -12.93 20.80 14.51
C ASP A 53 -11.96 21.98 14.27
N GLY A 54 -10.86 21.74 13.55
CA GLY A 54 -9.83 22.72 13.23
C GLY A 54 -8.77 22.92 14.31
N THR A 55 -8.90 22.28 15.48
CA THR A 55 -7.93 22.46 16.57
C THR A 55 -6.60 21.76 16.25
N PRO A 56 -5.45 22.34 16.66
CA PRO A 56 -4.15 21.72 16.47
C PRO A 56 -3.94 20.54 17.42
N THR A 57 -3.09 19.60 17.03
CA THR A 57 -2.64 18.50 17.92
C THR A 57 -1.22 18.70 18.45
N LEU A 58 -0.48 19.66 17.90
CA LEU A 58 0.91 19.92 18.24
C LEU A 58 1.16 21.42 18.40
N HIS A 59 2.01 21.76 19.38
CA HIS A 59 2.51 23.11 19.60
C HIS A 59 4.03 23.08 19.74
N SER A 60 4.69 24.13 19.27
CA SER A 60 6.11 24.40 19.51
C SER A 60 6.22 25.71 20.32
N GLY A 61 6.26 25.58 21.65
CA GLY A 61 6.07 26.71 22.54
C GLY A 61 4.63 27.25 22.40
N GLU A 62 4.48 28.54 22.13
CA GLU A 62 3.17 29.16 21.91
C GLU A 62 2.67 29.01 20.46
N ARG A 63 3.50 28.53 19.54
CA ARG A 63 3.15 28.42 18.12
C ARG A 63 2.42 27.12 17.82
N GLU A 64 1.28 27.21 17.16
CA GLU A 64 0.58 26.06 16.58
C GLU A 64 1.40 25.43 15.45
N VAL A 65 1.46 24.10 15.43
CA VAL A 65 2.14 23.32 14.41
C VAL A 65 1.12 22.37 13.79
N HIS A 66 1.09 22.30 12.45
CA HIS A 66 0.29 21.29 11.77
C HIS A 66 0.76 19.88 12.18
N GLY A 67 -0.14 19.10 12.75
CA GLY A 67 0.06 17.74 13.20
C GLY A 67 -0.92 16.78 12.52
N SER A 68 -1.22 15.63 13.12
CA SER A 68 -2.20 14.68 12.57
C SER A 68 -1.97 14.28 11.10
N TRP A 69 -0.71 14.33 10.62
CA TRP A 69 -0.39 13.76 9.31
C TRP A 69 -0.60 12.25 9.41
N PHE A 70 -1.43 11.70 8.52
CA PHE A 70 -1.97 10.34 8.62
C PHE A 70 -2.69 10.04 9.95
N GLY A 71 -3.29 11.08 10.57
CA GLY A 71 -3.94 10.97 11.88
C GLY A 71 -2.98 10.65 13.03
N GLN A 72 -1.66 10.80 12.84
CA GLN A 72 -0.65 10.40 13.84
C GLN A 72 0.50 11.41 14.02
N SER A 73 1.10 11.92 12.93
CA SER A 73 2.36 12.68 12.97
C SER A 73 3.48 12.01 13.79
N SER A 74 3.85 10.79 13.43
CA SER A 74 4.79 9.93 14.17
C SER A 74 6.28 10.30 14.09
N PHE A 75 6.64 11.43 13.48
CA PHE A 75 8.01 11.97 13.50
C PHE A 75 8.25 12.84 14.75
N ALA A 76 7.93 12.27 15.91
CA ALA A 76 8.08 12.86 17.23
C ALA A 76 8.26 11.75 18.27
N THR A 77 8.73 12.11 19.48
CA THR A 77 8.84 11.13 20.58
C THR A 77 7.48 10.63 21.06
N HIS A 78 6.42 11.39 20.82
CA HIS A 78 5.03 11.06 21.15
C HIS A 78 4.11 11.46 20.00
N ALA A 79 3.03 10.70 19.82
CA ALA A 79 2.00 10.95 18.81
C ALA A 79 0.63 10.84 19.47
N VAL A 80 -0.29 11.75 19.10
CA VAL A 80 -1.70 11.66 19.49
C VAL A 80 -2.45 11.03 18.32
N ALA A 81 -2.96 9.83 18.53
CA ALA A 81 -3.72 9.07 17.54
C ALA A 81 -5.13 8.76 18.05
N SER A 82 -6.02 8.35 17.15
CA SER A 82 -7.33 7.81 17.49
C SER A 82 -7.25 6.29 17.64
N THR A 83 -8.20 5.70 18.36
CA THR A 83 -8.36 4.25 18.36
C THR A 83 -8.74 3.71 16.96
N ARG A 84 -9.20 4.59 16.06
CA ARG A 84 -9.45 4.29 14.65
C ARG A 84 -8.18 3.96 13.87
N ASN A 85 -7.04 4.55 14.22
CA ASN A 85 -5.78 4.37 13.51
C ASN A 85 -4.61 3.88 14.39
N ALA A 86 -4.88 3.49 15.62
CA ALA A 86 -3.95 2.78 16.48
C ALA A 86 -4.38 1.31 16.59
N VAL A 87 -3.66 0.42 15.90
CA VAL A 87 -3.96 -1.01 15.87
C VAL A 87 -3.11 -1.73 16.91
N LYS A 88 -3.77 -2.37 17.88
CA LYS A 88 -3.09 -3.17 18.91
C LYS A 88 -2.38 -4.37 18.29
N VAL A 89 -1.16 -4.63 18.73
CA VAL A 89 -0.34 -5.77 18.30
C VAL A 89 0.21 -6.52 19.52
N ASP A 90 0.70 -7.74 19.29
CA ASP A 90 1.31 -8.57 20.34
C ASP A 90 2.53 -7.85 20.96
N ASP A 91 2.56 -7.75 22.28
CA ASP A 91 3.58 -7.02 23.03
C ASP A 91 4.94 -7.73 23.06
N ARG A 92 4.99 -9.00 22.66
CA ARG A 92 6.22 -9.81 22.54
C ARG A 92 6.99 -9.53 21.25
N LEU A 93 6.38 -8.84 20.29
CA LEU A 93 7.02 -8.53 19.01
C LEU A 93 7.95 -7.31 19.12
N PRO A 94 9.05 -7.27 18.35
CA PRO A 94 9.94 -6.11 18.29
C PRO A 94 9.23 -4.92 17.65
N ILE A 95 8.64 -4.05 18.47
CA ILE A 95 7.79 -2.93 18.05
C ILE A 95 8.49 -1.97 17.09
N GLU A 96 9.81 -1.85 17.19
CA GLU A 96 10.65 -0.97 16.37
C GLU A 96 10.66 -1.32 14.88
N ILE A 97 10.30 -2.55 14.50
CA ILE A 97 10.19 -2.97 13.09
C ILE A 97 8.76 -3.06 12.57
N LEU A 98 7.74 -2.87 13.43
CA LEU A 98 6.34 -3.04 13.03
C LEU A 98 5.74 -1.79 12.36
N GLY A 99 6.37 -0.61 12.52
CA GLY A 99 5.86 0.65 11.97
C GLY A 99 5.48 0.60 10.48
N PRO A 100 6.29 0.01 9.58
CA PRO A 100 5.96 -0.09 8.16
C PRO A 100 4.69 -0.89 7.82
N LEU A 101 4.16 -1.70 8.74
CA LEU A 101 2.85 -2.36 8.60
C LEU A 101 1.69 -1.36 8.60
N GLY A 102 1.89 -0.14 9.09
CA GLY A 102 0.85 0.89 9.10
C GLY A 102 0.59 1.55 7.75
N CYS A 103 1.46 1.36 6.75
CA CYS A 103 1.34 1.99 5.44
C CYS A 103 2.00 1.13 4.33
N GLY A 104 3.32 1.26 4.12
CA GLY A 104 3.98 0.68 2.95
C GLY A 104 3.86 -0.84 2.79
N LEU A 105 4.05 -1.61 3.87
CA LEU A 105 3.90 -3.07 3.81
C LEU A 105 2.43 -3.47 3.63
N LEU A 106 1.52 -2.79 4.33
CA LEU A 106 0.07 -3.01 4.21
C LEU A 106 -0.44 -2.68 2.81
N THR A 107 0.04 -1.60 2.20
CA THR A 107 -0.34 -1.18 0.85
C THR A 107 0.01 -2.24 -0.17
N GLY A 108 1.28 -2.69 -0.17
CA GLY A 108 1.75 -3.67 -1.16
C GLY A 108 1.11 -5.04 -0.98
N ALA A 109 1.01 -5.51 0.26
CA ALA A 109 0.37 -6.80 0.55
C ALA A 109 -1.13 -6.77 0.26
N GLY A 110 -1.82 -5.68 0.63
CA GLY A 110 -3.25 -5.52 0.40
C GLY A 110 -3.60 -5.40 -1.09
N ALA A 111 -2.76 -4.75 -1.90
CA ALA A 111 -2.94 -4.72 -3.35
C ALA A 111 -2.95 -6.14 -3.97
N VAL A 112 -2.21 -7.09 -3.39
CA VAL A 112 -2.26 -8.50 -3.83
C VAL A 112 -3.44 -9.23 -3.18
N LEU A 113 -3.50 -9.25 -1.84
CA LEU A 113 -4.37 -10.15 -1.08
C LEU A 113 -5.82 -9.65 -0.96
N ASN A 114 -6.04 -8.34 -0.94
CA ASN A 114 -7.38 -7.75 -0.82
C ASN A 114 -7.97 -7.35 -2.17
N VAL A 115 -7.13 -6.83 -3.08
CA VAL A 115 -7.60 -6.29 -4.38
C VAL A 115 -7.54 -7.37 -5.46
N HIS A 116 -6.34 -7.87 -5.79
CA HIS A 116 -6.19 -8.82 -6.91
C HIS A 116 -6.71 -10.22 -6.59
N ARG A 117 -6.54 -10.68 -5.34
CA ARG A 117 -7.00 -12.00 -4.85
C ARG A 117 -6.64 -13.14 -5.81
N PRO A 118 -5.35 -13.32 -6.14
CA PRO A 118 -4.94 -14.31 -7.10
C PRO A 118 -5.28 -15.73 -6.60
N SER A 119 -5.65 -16.59 -7.54
CA SER A 119 -5.61 -18.04 -7.36
C SER A 119 -4.18 -18.56 -7.54
N GLU A 120 -3.88 -19.71 -6.95
CA GLU A 120 -2.58 -20.38 -7.11
C GLU A 120 -2.21 -20.57 -8.59
N GLY A 121 -0.95 -20.31 -8.93
CA GLY A 121 -0.42 -20.39 -10.29
C GLY A 121 -0.78 -19.22 -11.20
N GLN A 122 -1.50 -18.20 -10.72
CA GLN A 122 -1.68 -16.96 -11.50
C GLN A 122 -0.44 -16.09 -11.46
N SER A 123 -0.17 -15.44 -12.59
CA SER A 123 1.05 -14.66 -12.81
C SER A 123 0.90 -13.21 -12.35
N ILE A 124 1.96 -12.62 -11.80
CA ILE A 124 1.93 -11.22 -11.36
C ILE A 124 3.24 -10.50 -11.63
N GLY A 125 3.15 -9.24 -12.07
CA GLY A 125 4.30 -8.34 -12.24
C GLY A 125 4.23 -7.12 -11.34
N VAL A 126 5.37 -6.75 -10.76
CA VAL A 126 5.49 -5.60 -9.84
C VAL A 126 6.55 -4.63 -10.37
N TRP A 127 6.13 -3.41 -10.70
CA TRP A 127 7.02 -2.32 -11.10
C TRP A 127 7.33 -1.43 -9.91
N GLY A 128 8.62 -1.24 -9.61
CA GLY A 128 9.10 -0.48 -8.47
C GLY A 128 9.25 -1.36 -7.23
N ILE A 129 10.48 -1.68 -6.86
CA ILE A 129 10.83 -2.65 -5.80
C ILE A 129 11.34 -1.92 -4.57
N GLY A 130 10.62 -0.86 -4.17
CA GLY A 130 10.72 -0.26 -2.85
C GLY A 130 9.94 -1.05 -1.79
N THR A 131 9.67 -0.44 -0.63
CA THR A 131 8.93 -1.11 0.47
C THR A 131 7.58 -1.69 0.02
N VAL A 132 6.78 -0.92 -0.73
CA VAL A 132 5.47 -1.35 -1.25
C VAL A 132 5.63 -2.50 -2.23
N GLY A 133 6.53 -2.39 -3.21
CA GLY A 133 6.74 -3.44 -4.20
C GLY A 133 7.30 -4.74 -3.60
N LEU A 134 8.21 -4.64 -2.62
CA LEU A 134 8.71 -5.81 -1.91
C LEU A 134 7.61 -6.51 -1.10
N ALA A 135 6.72 -5.74 -0.48
CA ALA A 135 5.54 -6.30 0.20
C ALA A 135 4.61 -7.01 -0.78
N ALA A 136 4.38 -6.44 -1.96
CA ALA A 136 3.61 -7.08 -3.02
C ALA A 136 4.27 -8.38 -3.51
N VAL A 137 5.59 -8.41 -3.70
CA VAL A 137 6.33 -9.63 -4.07
C VAL A 137 6.19 -10.73 -3.00
N MET A 138 6.33 -10.39 -1.73
CA MET A 138 6.18 -11.34 -0.62
C MET A 138 4.73 -11.87 -0.54
N ALA A 139 3.74 -10.99 -0.68
CA ALA A 139 2.33 -11.36 -0.66
C ALA A 139 1.94 -12.23 -1.87
N ALA A 140 2.47 -11.92 -3.06
CA ALA A 140 2.29 -12.73 -4.26
C ALA A 140 2.83 -14.15 -4.07
N LYS A 141 4.02 -14.28 -3.47
CA LYS A 141 4.58 -15.59 -3.12
C LYS A 141 3.70 -16.33 -2.13
N ALA A 142 3.23 -15.65 -1.07
CA ALA A 142 2.35 -16.25 -0.08
C ALA A 142 1.00 -16.71 -0.67
N ALA A 143 0.50 -16.00 -1.68
CA ALA A 143 -0.71 -16.36 -2.42
C ALA A 143 -0.51 -17.43 -3.50
N GLY A 144 0.73 -17.94 -3.68
CA GLY A 144 1.02 -18.98 -4.66
C GLY A 144 1.08 -18.49 -6.11
N CYS A 145 1.35 -17.21 -6.35
CA CYS A 145 1.53 -16.70 -7.71
C CYS A 145 2.77 -17.29 -8.38
N ASP A 146 2.67 -17.59 -9.68
CA ASP A 146 3.78 -18.04 -10.52
C ASP A 146 3.48 -17.76 -12.00
N PRO A 147 4.39 -17.12 -12.77
CA PRO A 147 5.60 -16.44 -12.31
C PRO A 147 5.31 -15.12 -11.58
N ILE A 148 6.22 -14.77 -10.68
CA ILE A 148 6.31 -13.44 -10.02
C ILE A 148 7.44 -12.64 -10.69
N ILE A 149 7.09 -11.55 -11.37
CA ILE A 149 8.02 -10.67 -12.08
C ILE A 149 8.29 -9.41 -11.24
N ALA A 150 9.56 -9.05 -11.05
CA ALA A 150 9.95 -7.80 -10.39
C ALA A 150 10.73 -6.89 -11.34
N VAL A 151 10.33 -5.62 -11.46
CA VAL A 151 10.94 -4.64 -12.36
C VAL A 151 11.45 -3.44 -11.57
N ASP A 152 12.75 -3.19 -11.59
CA ASP A 152 13.41 -2.03 -10.94
C ASP A 152 14.78 -1.79 -11.58
N PRO A 153 15.21 -0.54 -11.80
CA PRO A 153 16.55 -0.25 -12.33
C PRO A 153 17.68 -0.53 -11.33
N ASN A 154 17.38 -0.72 -10.04
CA ASN A 154 18.38 -0.98 -9.02
C ASN A 154 18.62 -2.49 -8.83
N ALA A 155 19.81 -2.96 -9.23
CA ALA A 155 20.20 -4.36 -9.14
C ALA A 155 20.17 -4.93 -7.70
N GLU A 156 20.45 -4.14 -6.67
CA GLU A 156 20.39 -4.59 -5.27
C GLU A 156 18.94 -4.87 -4.84
N ARG A 157 18.00 -4.00 -5.25
CA ARG A 157 16.56 -4.21 -5.01
C ARG A 157 16.06 -5.46 -5.71
N LEU A 158 16.46 -5.68 -6.96
CA LEU A 158 16.13 -6.91 -7.69
C LEU A 158 16.71 -8.16 -7.02
N ALA A 159 17.93 -8.09 -6.49
CA ALA A 159 18.53 -9.19 -5.75
C ALA A 159 17.75 -9.51 -4.46
N VAL A 160 17.26 -8.49 -3.76
CA VAL A 160 16.36 -8.67 -2.59
C VAL A 160 15.02 -9.25 -3.03
N ALA A 161 14.42 -8.77 -4.12
CA ALA A 161 13.17 -9.28 -4.66
C ALA A 161 13.23 -10.80 -4.91
N ARG A 162 14.32 -11.28 -5.51
CA ARG A 162 14.53 -12.72 -5.75
C ARG A 162 14.54 -13.53 -4.46
N LYS A 163 15.23 -13.05 -3.43
CA LYS A 163 15.27 -13.71 -2.11
C LYS A 163 13.87 -13.78 -1.48
N LEU A 164 13.04 -12.77 -1.73
CA LEU A 164 11.72 -12.62 -1.12
C LEU A 164 10.57 -13.24 -1.93
N GLY A 165 10.81 -13.64 -3.18
CA GLY A 165 9.83 -14.42 -3.96
C GLY A 165 9.77 -14.17 -5.45
N ALA A 166 10.43 -13.12 -5.96
CA ALA A 166 10.44 -12.86 -7.39
C ALA A 166 11.13 -14.03 -8.14
N THR A 167 10.40 -14.64 -9.07
CA THR A 167 10.90 -15.72 -9.93
C THR A 167 11.76 -15.18 -11.07
N HIS A 168 11.42 -13.99 -11.57
CA HIS A 168 12.13 -13.29 -12.63
C HIS A 168 12.31 -11.83 -12.25
N THR A 169 13.37 -11.21 -12.76
CA THR A 169 13.60 -9.78 -12.54
C THR A 169 14.09 -9.11 -13.81
N PHE A 170 13.66 -7.87 -14.02
CA PHE A 170 14.10 -7.07 -15.16
C PHE A 170 14.61 -5.70 -14.69
N ASP A 171 15.78 -5.32 -15.21
CA ASP A 171 16.22 -3.93 -15.20
C ASP A 171 15.66 -3.26 -16.46
N PRO A 172 14.70 -2.32 -16.33
CA PRO A 172 14.08 -1.67 -17.49
C PRO A 172 15.06 -0.84 -18.32
N THR A 173 16.25 -0.52 -17.81
CA THR A 173 17.29 0.24 -18.54
C THR A 173 18.18 -0.66 -19.40
N ALA A 174 18.19 -1.96 -19.12
CA ALA A 174 18.99 -2.96 -19.83
C ALA A 174 18.20 -3.73 -20.90
N VAL A 175 16.90 -3.44 -21.05
CA VAL A 175 15.99 -4.14 -21.96
C VAL A 175 15.37 -3.14 -22.93
N SER A 176 15.44 -3.43 -24.24
CA SER A 176 14.93 -2.53 -25.27
C SER A 176 13.40 -2.47 -25.32
N ASP A 177 12.73 -3.61 -25.15
CA ASP A 177 11.27 -3.71 -25.11
C ASP A 177 10.84 -4.63 -23.97
N LEU A 178 10.73 -4.04 -22.78
CA LEU A 178 10.38 -4.78 -21.56
C LEU A 178 9.02 -5.46 -21.66
N VAL A 179 8.03 -4.80 -22.25
CA VAL A 179 6.68 -5.35 -22.36
C VAL A 179 6.72 -6.59 -23.23
N TRP A 180 7.38 -6.53 -24.39
CA TRP A 180 7.48 -7.67 -25.28
C TRP A 180 8.21 -8.85 -24.65
N GLU A 181 9.31 -8.62 -23.93
CA GLU A 181 10.03 -9.67 -23.19
C GLU A 181 9.14 -10.37 -22.16
N ILE A 182 8.38 -9.60 -21.37
CA ILE A 182 7.43 -10.16 -20.39
C ILE A 182 6.34 -10.95 -21.09
N LEU A 183 5.79 -10.45 -22.21
CA LEU A 183 4.76 -11.14 -22.98
C LEU A 183 5.28 -12.46 -23.58
N GLN A 184 6.50 -12.51 -24.10
CA GLN A 184 7.10 -13.75 -24.61
C GLN A 184 7.30 -14.78 -23.51
N LEU A 185 7.73 -14.33 -22.33
CA LEU A 185 7.98 -15.20 -21.20
C LEU A 185 6.69 -15.80 -20.62
N THR A 186 5.61 -15.02 -20.58
CA THR A 186 4.42 -15.34 -19.76
C THR A 186 3.15 -15.58 -20.57
N GLY A 187 3.09 -15.16 -21.84
CA GLY A 187 1.84 -15.04 -22.59
C GLY A 187 0.95 -13.87 -22.13
N GLY A 188 1.47 -13.01 -21.25
CA GLY A 188 0.75 -11.92 -20.59
C GLY A 188 0.39 -12.26 -19.15
N LEU A 189 0.55 -11.26 -18.28
CA LEU A 189 0.33 -11.42 -16.83
C LEU A 189 -1.15 -11.38 -16.46
N ASP A 190 -1.56 -12.13 -15.44
CA ASP A 190 -2.91 -12.01 -14.85
C ASP A 190 -3.07 -10.67 -14.15
N TYR A 191 -2.05 -10.31 -13.38
CA TYR A 191 -2.06 -9.13 -12.52
C TYR A 191 -0.78 -8.31 -12.69
N THR A 192 -0.93 -6.99 -12.58
CA THR A 192 0.21 -6.09 -12.46
C THR A 192 0.01 -5.09 -11.32
N ILE A 193 1.12 -4.66 -10.74
CA ILE A 193 1.17 -3.63 -9.70
C ILE A 193 2.19 -2.57 -10.12
N ASP A 194 1.74 -1.33 -10.24
CA ASP A 194 2.60 -0.15 -10.34
C ASP A 194 2.80 0.46 -8.94
N ALA A 195 4.02 0.39 -8.44
CA ALA A 195 4.47 1.04 -7.20
C ALA A 195 5.43 2.21 -7.48
N VAL A 196 5.48 2.72 -8.72
CA VAL A 196 6.32 3.87 -9.12
C VAL A 196 5.45 5.13 -9.31
N GLY A 197 4.31 4.97 -9.98
CA GLY A 197 3.36 6.06 -10.18
C GLY A 197 3.69 6.96 -11.36
N SER A 198 4.51 6.53 -12.33
CA SER A 198 4.75 7.31 -13.55
C SER A 198 3.86 6.80 -14.69
N GLY A 199 3.35 7.71 -15.54
CA GLY A 199 2.48 7.31 -16.65
C GLY A 199 3.09 6.28 -17.61
N VAL A 200 4.41 6.33 -17.83
CA VAL A 200 5.12 5.33 -18.64
C VAL A 200 5.09 3.95 -17.98
N VAL A 201 5.33 3.88 -16.67
CA VAL A 201 5.33 2.62 -15.93
C VAL A 201 3.92 2.03 -15.84
N VAL A 202 2.91 2.86 -15.55
CA VAL A 202 1.51 2.41 -15.53
C VAL A 202 1.12 1.83 -16.89
N ARG A 203 1.51 2.49 -17.99
CA ARG A 203 1.26 1.98 -19.34
C ARG A 203 1.95 0.63 -19.58
N GLN A 204 3.24 0.51 -19.25
CA GLN A 204 3.97 -0.77 -19.39
C GLN A 204 3.31 -1.89 -18.57
N ALA A 205 2.89 -1.61 -17.34
CA ALA A 205 2.19 -2.56 -16.48
C ALA A 205 0.85 -3.00 -17.07
N LEU A 206 0.07 -2.08 -17.66
CA LEU A 206 -1.19 -2.40 -18.33
C LEU A 206 -0.99 -3.17 -19.65
N GLU A 207 0.03 -2.82 -20.43
CA GLU A 207 0.36 -3.45 -21.70
C GLU A 207 0.88 -4.90 -21.51
N SER A 208 1.54 -5.17 -20.38
CA SER A 208 2.09 -6.49 -20.01
C SER A 208 1.04 -7.52 -19.56
N LEU A 209 -0.23 -7.11 -19.40
CA LEU A 209 -1.30 -8.02 -19.02
C LEU A 209 -1.74 -8.94 -20.17
N ARG A 210 -2.28 -10.10 -19.83
CA ARG A 210 -3.16 -10.87 -20.73
C ARG A 210 -4.57 -10.26 -20.74
N SER A 211 -5.46 -10.86 -21.54
CA SER A 211 -6.87 -10.46 -21.60
C SER A 211 -7.78 -11.63 -21.21
N PRO A 212 -8.63 -11.50 -20.18
CA PRO A 212 -8.71 -10.38 -19.22
C PRO A 212 -7.54 -10.38 -18.22
N GLY A 213 -7.25 -9.22 -17.63
CA GLY A 213 -6.20 -9.02 -16.63
C GLY A 213 -6.39 -7.71 -15.85
N ALA A 214 -5.73 -7.52 -14.72
CA ALA A 214 -5.93 -6.35 -13.87
C ALA A 214 -4.63 -5.68 -13.42
N CYS A 215 -4.54 -4.36 -13.61
CA CYS A 215 -3.44 -3.52 -13.15
C CYS A 215 -3.90 -2.70 -11.93
N ALA A 216 -3.20 -2.82 -10.81
CA ALA A 216 -3.34 -1.93 -9.66
C ALA A 216 -2.25 -0.85 -9.70
N THR A 217 -2.62 0.42 -9.68
CA THR A 217 -1.66 1.53 -9.54
C THR A 217 -1.72 2.10 -8.11
N LEU A 218 -0.55 2.13 -7.48
CA LEU A 218 -0.32 2.53 -6.08
C LEU A 218 0.55 3.78 -6.00
N GLY A 219 1.46 3.93 -6.95
CA GLY A 219 2.50 4.95 -6.90
C GLY A 219 1.92 6.35 -7.11
N LEU A 220 2.37 7.29 -6.28
CA LEU A 220 2.12 8.71 -6.46
C LEU A 220 3.45 9.41 -6.75
N HIS A 221 3.69 9.75 -8.02
CA HIS A 221 4.94 10.39 -8.43
C HIS A 221 4.94 11.91 -8.21
N LYS A 222 3.84 12.57 -8.58
CA LYS A 222 3.61 14.02 -8.44
C LYS A 222 2.10 14.29 -8.36
N LEU A 223 1.72 15.48 -7.88
CA LEU A 223 0.31 15.89 -7.77
C LEU A 223 -0.43 15.83 -9.11
N GLU A 224 0.19 16.37 -10.17
CA GLU A 224 -0.33 16.28 -11.53
C GLU A 224 0.33 15.12 -12.28
N ASN A 225 -0.38 14.00 -12.41
CA ASN A 225 0.16 12.78 -12.99
C ASN A 225 -0.78 12.17 -14.03
N GLU A 226 -0.76 12.72 -15.24
CA GLU A 226 -1.55 12.21 -16.36
C GLU A 226 -1.03 10.85 -16.84
N ILE A 227 -1.97 9.97 -17.19
CA ILE A 227 -1.69 8.65 -17.74
C ILE A 227 -2.43 8.55 -19.08
N THR A 228 -1.68 8.29 -20.15
CA THR A 228 -2.24 8.06 -21.49
C THR A 228 -2.24 6.56 -21.78
N VAL A 229 -3.43 5.99 -22.00
CA VAL A 229 -3.62 4.59 -22.36
C VAL A 229 -4.37 4.48 -23.68
N ASP A 230 -4.01 3.50 -24.51
CA ASP A 230 -4.83 3.12 -25.65
C ASP A 230 -6.08 2.39 -25.14
N GLN A 231 -7.26 2.93 -25.45
CA GLN A 231 -8.55 2.36 -25.07
C GLN A 231 -8.69 0.90 -25.53
N GLY A 232 -8.05 0.51 -26.63
CA GLY A 232 -8.05 -0.86 -27.15
C GLY A 232 -7.60 -1.91 -26.13
N HIS A 233 -6.69 -1.55 -25.21
CA HIS A 233 -6.29 -2.45 -24.12
C HIS A 233 -7.44 -2.74 -23.16
N LEU A 234 -8.33 -1.76 -22.93
CA LEU A 234 -9.47 -1.89 -22.02
C LEU A 234 -10.64 -2.65 -22.66
N LEU A 235 -10.83 -2.53 -23.98
CA LEU A 235 -11.92 -3.20 -24.71
C LEU A 235 -11.88 -4.73 -24.59
N LEU A 236 -10.69 -5.31 -24.33
CA LEU A 236 -10.48 -6.75 -24.14
C LEU A 236 -10.50 -7.17 -22.67
N GLY A 237 -11.20 -6.41 -21.82
CA GLY A 237 -11.44 -6.78 -20.43
C GLY A 237 -10.25 -6.57 -19.49
N ARG A 238 -9.24 -5.78 -19.90
CA ARG A 238 -8.21 -5.33 -18.95
C ARG A 238 -8.75 -4.21 -18.08
N THR A 239 -8.32 -4.17 -16.83
CA THR A 239 -8.71 -3.13 -15.88
C THR A 239 -7.49 -2.37 -15.36
N LEU A 240 -7.66 -1.07 -15.13
CA LEU A 240 -6.71 -0.22 -14.41
C LEU A 240 -7.44 0.35 -13.19
N THR A 241 -6.95 0.04 -12.00
CA THR A 241 -7.59 0.40 -10.74
C THR A 241 -6.61 1.11 -9.82
N GLY A 242 -6.99 2.28 -9.32
CA GLY A 242 -6.22 2.97 -8.28
C GLY A 242 -6.49 2.35 -6.91
N VAL A 243 -5.41 2.09 -6.15
CA VAL A 243 -5.52 1.45 -4.84
C VAL A 243 -4.81 2.30 -3.79
N ILE A 244 -5.57 2.72 -2.78
CA ILE A 244 -5.05 3.43 -1.60
C ILE A 244 -4.94 2.43 -0.46
N GLU A 245 -3.80 2.41 0.22
CA GLU A 245 -3.57 1.61 1.44
C GLU A 245 -3.99 0.13 1.30
N GLY A 246 -3.78 -0.43 0.09
CA GLY A 246 -4.08 -1.83 -0.21
C GLY A 246 -5.56 -2.22 -0.08
N ASP A 247 -6.48 -1.23 -0.06
CA ASP A 247 -7.89 -1.40 0.27
C ASP A 247 -8.10 -2.24 1.55
N ALA A 248 -7.24 -2.00 2.54
CA ALA A 248 -7.20 -2.78 3.76
C ALA A 248 -8.06 -2.15 4.86
N ASP A 249 -8.79 -2.98 5.60
CA ASP A 249 -9.17 -2.66 6.97
C ASP A 249 -7.95 -2.92 7.88
N PRO A 250 -7.31 -1.86 8.43
CA PRO A 250 -6.06 -2.02 9.15
C PRO A 250 -6.22 -2.80 10.47
N HIS A 251 -7.38 -2.71 11.13
CA HIS A 251 -7.62 -3.42 12.40
C HIS A 251 -7.70 -4.93 12.20
N ARG A 252 -8.06 -5.37 10.97
CA ARG A 252 -8.06 -6.78 10.58
C ARG A 252 -6.73 -7.19 9.94
N PHE A 253 -6.24 -6.40 9.01
CA PHE A 253 -5.18 -6.81 8.11
C PHE A 253 -3.78 -6.69 8.72
N ILE A 254 -3.52 -5.71 9.59
CA ILE A 254 -2.21 -5.63 10.27
C ILE A 254 -1.96 -6.88 11.14
N PRO A 255 -2.90 -7.35 11.98
CA PRO A 255 -2.76 -8.62 12.68
C PRO A 255 -2.55 -9.82 11.76
N GLU A 256 -3.22 -9.86 10.61
CA GLU A 256 -3.06 -10.93 9.62
C GLU A 256 -1.65 -10.96 9.01
N LEU A 257 -1.06 -9.80 8.71
CA LEU A 257 0.31 -9.70 8.20
C LEU A 257 1.39 -10.10 9.22
N ILE A 258 1.04 -10.14 10.50
CA ILE A 258 1.94 -10.53 11.59
C ILE A 258 1.93 -12.04 11.81
N ALA A 259 0.80 -12.71 11.53
CA ALA A 259 0.57 -14.13 11.82
C ALA A 259 1.33 -15.07 10.88
#